data_AF-A0A6A3HNT6-F1
#
_entry.id   AF-A0A6A3HNT6-F1
#
_cell.length_a   1.000
_cell.length_b   1.000
_cell.length_c   1.000
_cell.angle_alpha   90.00
_cell.angle_beta   90.00
_cell.angle_gamma   90.00
#
_symmetry.space_group_name_H-M   'P 1'
#
loop_
_entity.id
_entity.type
_entity.pdbx_description
1 polymer ?
#
loop_
_entity_poly.entity_id
_entity_poly.type
_entity_poly.pdbx_seq_one_letter_code
_entity_poly.pdbx_strand_id
1 'polypeptide(L)'
;MRPQQALLVVVVFFLSSTAALSTVTESEQAKGLTLALPLSDRSIVGHDGATGRSLRARKIIDTQDESTEDRDLWTNIKVRWWLELGKTDDYVKKALKLNGLKEEALTLNKNYKAYRYFVEKSEEYKLNKWYRHEFSTFQGWKEVGFVKITKASDLDKIRNTDQFRVYKDYVNYVDHYLDLWLKAGNSPPAAMIKRGGSEAELTARTEIMAEAGRSVPYAKVALGMTEARYPKSLLYGEALERHEDFNYFILFLEEKAPAIEKELEELKTFVRLSGGRKRRQKELVQELGLVKKYVTTK
;
A
#
# COMPACT_ATOMS: atom_id res chain seq x y z
N MET A 1 42.64 9.41 33.85
CA MET A 1 42.71 7.97 33.51
C MET A 1 41.31 7.48 33.15
N ARG A 2 41.18 6.95 31.92
CA ARG A 2 40.17 6.00 31.37
C ARG A 2 38.67 6.16 31.70
N PRO A 3 37.83 6.49 30.70
CA PRO A 3 36.38 6.27 30.75
C PRO A 3 36.04 4.79 30.48
N GLN A 4 35.06 4.26 31.20
CA GLN A 4 34.52 2.91 31.05
C GLN A 4 33.72 2.80 29.76
N GLN A 5 34.08 1.84 28.91
CA GLN A 5 33.34 1.47 27.70
C GLN A 5 32.12 0.64 28.11
N ALA A 6 30.92 1.14 27.83
CA ALA A 6 29.70 0.34 27.87
C ALA A 6 29.60 -0.47 26.56
N LEU A 7 29.68 -1.79 26.69
CA LEU A 7 29.54 -2.76 25.62
C LEU A 7 28.05 -3.05 25.40
N LEU A 8 27.50 -2.66 24.25
CA LEU A 8 26.12 -2.96 23.86
C LEU A 8 26.11 -4.33 23.18
N VAL A 9 25.71 -5.38 23.90
CA VAL A 9 25.50 -6.71 23.35
C VAL A 9 24.13 -6.76 22.68
N VAL A 10 24.13 -6.92 21.35
CA VAL A 10 22.93 -7.25 20.56
C VAL A 10 22.77 -8.77 20.62
N VAL A 11 21.75 -9.26 21.32
CA VAL A 11 21.36 -10.68 21.29
C VAL A 11 20.33 -10.87 20.18
N VAL A 12 20.73 -11.57 19.12
CA VAL A 12 19.83 -12.09 18.08
C VAL A 12 19.42 -13.49 18.51
N PHE A 13 18.14 -13.70 18.80
CA PHE A 13 17.59 -15.04 19.00
C PHE A 13 17.23 -15.65 17.64
N PHE A 14 18.04 -16.61 17.19
CA PHE A 14 17.65 -17.65 16.23
C PHE A 14 17.61 -18.99 16.99
N LEU A 15 16.41 -19.53 17.24
CA LEU A 15 16.17 -20.90 17.69
C LEU A 15 14.93 -21.39 16.95
N SER A 16 15.09 -22.14 15.85
CA SER A 16 15.39 -23.58 15.74
C SER A 16 14.12 -24.42 15.77
N SER A 17 13.76 -24.91 14.58
CA SER A 17 12.77 -25.96 14.35
C SER A 17 13.12 -27.21 15.15
N THR A 18 12.10 -27.83 15.76
CA THR A 18 12.17 -29.24 16.17
C THR A 18 11.14 -30.02 15.35
N ALA A 19 11.65 -31.00 14.62
CA ALA A 19 10.87 -32.02 13.96
C ALA A 19 10.47 -33.11 14.97
N ALA A 20 9.28 -33.65 14.81
CA ALA A 20 8.93 -34.99 15.25
C ALA A 20 8.10 -35.67 14.16
N LEU A 21 8.64 -36.77 13.62
CA LEU A 21 7.94 -37.80 12.83
C LEU A 21 6.90 -38.50 13.74
N SER A 22 5.79 -39.09 13.28
CA SER A 22 5.57 -40.14 12.26
C SER A 22 4.05 -40.17 11.96
N THR A 23 3.50 -40.62 10.83
CA THR A 23 3.49 -41.99 10.32
C THR A 23 3.12 -42.07 8.84
N VAL A 24 3.73 -43.07 8.19
CA VAL A 24 3.69 -43.54 6.81
C VAL A 24 2.30 -43.94 6.30
N THR A 25 2.00 -43.58 5.04
CA THR A 25 1.46 -44.50 4.01
C THR A 25 2.08 -44.14 2.67
N GLU A 26 2.75 -45.11 2.05
CA GLU A 26 3.43 -45.05 0.75
C GLU A 26 2.46 -44.78 -0.41
N SER A 27 2.90 -43.97 -1.37
CA SER A 27 2.63 -44.21 -2.78
C SER A 27 3.72 -43.57 -3.63
N GLU A 28 4.53 -44.42 -4.27
CA GLU A 28 5.55 -44.06 -5.25
C GLU A 28 4.92 -43.39 -6.49
N GLN A 29 5.46 -42.25 -6.91
CA GLN A 29 5.91 -42.11 -8.30
C GLN A 29 6.82 -40.90 -8.48
N ALA A 30 8.07 -41.22 -8.83
CA ALA A 30 9.14 -40.29 -9.14
C ALA A 30 8.99 -39.68 -10.54
N LYS A 31 9.42 -38.41 -10.65
CA LYS A 31 9.98 -37.65 -11.80
C LYS A 31 9.98 -36.18 -11.34
N GLY A 32 11.05 -35.59 -10.81
CA GLY A 32 12.39 -35.50 -11.38
C GLY A 32 12.51 -34.18 -12.14
N LEU A 33 13.00 -33.12 -11.48
CA LEU A 33 13.87 -32.04 -12.02
C LEU A 33 14.01 -30.90 -11.00
N THR A 34 15.00 -31.07 -10.12
CA THR A 34 15.69 -30.00 -9.41
C THR A 34 16.91 -29.63 -10.25
N LEU A 35 17.08 -28.36 -10.60
CA LEU A 35 18.34 -27.85 -11.15
C LEU A 35 18.78 -26.66 -10.29
N ALA A 36 19.77 -26.96 -9.46
CA ALA A 36 20.47 -26.07 -8.57
C ALA A 36 21.34 -25.07 -9.35
N LEU A 37 21.41 -23.85 -8.84
CA LEU A 37 22.36 -22.81 -9.25
C LEU A 37 23.77 -23.18 -8.75
N PRO A 38 24.82 -23.14 -9.58
CA PRO A 38 26.17 -23.39 -9.11
C PRO A 38 26.78 -22.09 -8.52
N LEU A 39 27.09 -22.14 -7.22
CA LEU A 39 28.13 -21.33 -6.59
C LEU A 39 29.48 -21.76 -7.17
N SER A 40 30.19 -20.84 -7.81
CA SER A 40 31.55 -21.07 -8.29
C SER A 40 32.53 -20.63 -7.22
N ASP A 41 33.02 -21.60 -6.46
CA ASP A 41 34.20 -21.49 -5.60
C ASP A 41 35.42 -21.91 -6.43
N ARG A 42 36.38 -21.00 -6.64
CA ARG A 42 37.69 -21.37 -7.17
C ARG A 42 38.81 -20.57 -6.49
N SER A 43 39.32 -21.21 -5.44
CA SER A 43 40.73 -21.54 -5.18
C SER A 43 41.82 -20.49 -5.43
N ILE A 44 42.51 -20.22 -4.34
CA ILE A 44 43.80 -19.55 -4.17
C ILE A 44 44.96 -20.40 -4.75
N VAL A 45 45.80 -19.78 -5.58
CA VAL A 45 47.25 -19.96 -5.82
C VAL A 45 47.70 -18.62 -6.42
N GLY A 46 48.69 -17.82 -5.99
CA GLY A 46 49.90 -18.03 -5.22
C GLY A 46 51.10 -17.57 -6.07
N HIS A 47 51.44 -16.26 -6.10
CA HIS A 47 52.83 -15.78 -6.15
C HIS A 47 52.96 -14.23 -6.09
N ASP A 48 53.73 -13.80 -5.09
CA ASP A 48 54.74 -12.73 -5.00
C ASP A 48 54.50 -11.35 -5.63
N GLY A 49 54.55 -10.32 -4.77
CA GLY A 49 54.79 -8.96 -5.24
C GLY A 49 54.43 -7.83 -4.29
N ALA A 50 55.16 -7.74 -3.18
CA ALA A 50 55.56 -6.49 -2.52
C ALA A 50 54.52 -5.51 -1.91
N THR A 51 54.86 -5.15 -0.66
CA THR A 51 54.63 -3.87 0.02
C THR A 51 53.34 -3.75 0.84
N GLY A 52 53.47 -4.12 2.11
CA GLY A 52 52.46 -3.89 3.11
C GLY A 52 52.11 -2.42 3.29
N ARG A 53 50.82 -2.17 3.53
CA ARG A 53 50.36 -1.00 4.30
C ARG A 53 49.35 -1.47 5.33
N SER A 54 49.91 -1.65 6.52
CA SER A 54 49.25 -1.67 7.82
C SER A 54 48.00 -0.79 7.86
N LEU A 55 46.86 -1.37 8.24
CA LEU A 55 45.66 -0.66 8.69
C LEU A 55 45.95 -0.02 10.06
N ARG A 56 46.76 1.03 10.08
CA ARG A 56 46.81 1.94 11.23
C ARG A 56 45.56 2.79 11.18
N ALA A 57 44.60 2.44 12.04
CA ALA A 57 43.54 3.34 12.49
C ALA A 57 44.20 4.62 13.02
N ARG A 58 44.30 5.64 12.18
CA ARG A 58 44.67 6.99 12.60
C ARG A 58 43.40 7.79 12.73
N LYS A 59 43.03 8.05 13.98
CA LYS A 59 42.10 9.10 14.38
C LYS A 59 42.62 10.41 13.78
N ILE A 60 42.01 10.82 12.67
CA ILE A 60 42.07 12.20 12.19
C ILE A 60 40.65 12.71 12.37
N ILE A 61 40.47 13.50 13.44
CA ILE A 61 39.41 14.50 13.47
C ILE A 61 39.87 15.50 12.42
N ASP A 62 39.50 15.26 11.17
CA ASP A 62 39.56 16.30 10.15
C ASP A 62 38.12 16.66 9.85
N THR A 63 37.86 17.94 10.02
CA THR A 63 36.62 18.59 9.61
C THR A 63 36.63 18.56 8.09
N GLN A 64 36.27 17.41 7.53
CA GLN A 64 36.16 17.24 6.10
C GLN A 64 34.99 18.12 5.67
N ASP A 65 35.31 19.18 4.93
CA ASP A 65 34.31 19.97 4.22
C ASP A 65 33.68 19.01 3.21
N GLU A 66 32.61 18.32 3.65
CA GLU A 66 31.85 17.40 2.81
C GLU A 66 31.52 18.13 1.51
N SER A 67 31.91 17.54 0.39
CA SER A 67 31.62 18.11 -0.92
C SER A 67 30.11 18.38 -1.05
N THR A 68 29.72 19.34 -1.88
CA THR A 68 28.30 19.67 -2.09
C THR A 68 27.49 18.45 -2.56
N GLU A 69 28.12 17.55 -3.31
CA GLU A 69 27.52 16.30 -3.78
C GLU A 69 27.31 15.28 -2.65
N ASP A 70 28.32 15.12 -1.77
CA ASP A 70 28.21 14.23 -0.60
C ASP A 70 27.13 14.74 0.38
N ARG A 71 27.04 16.05 0.60
CA ARG A 71 25.99 16.65 1.45
C ARG A 71 24.59 16.44 0.89
N ASP A 72 24.41 16.58 -0.42
CA ASP A 72 23.10 16.37 -1.06
C ASP A 72 22.68 14.89 -0.97
N LEU A 73 23.61 13.95 -1.19
CA LEU A 73 23.38 12.51 -1.01
C LEU A 73 23.00 12.18 0.44
N TRP A 74 23.77 12.66 1.42
CA TRP A 74 23.47 12.46 2.84
C TRP A 74 22.12 13.06 3.25
N THR A 75 21.79 14.22 2.70
CA THR A 75 20.51 14.88 2.96
C THR A 75 19.35 14.06 2.41
N ASN A 76 19.46 13.51 1.19
CA ASN A 76 18.44 12.63 0.62
C ASN A 76 18.26 11.35 1.45
N ILE A 77 19.35 10.74 1.93
CA ILE A 77 19.29 9.56 2.81
C ILE A 77 18.56 9.90 4.12
N LYS A 78 18.87 11.05 4.74
CA LYS A 78 18.19 11.50 5.97
C LYS A 78 16.71 11.74 5.75
N VAL A 79 16.33 12.41 4.66
CA VAL A 79 14.92 12.66 4.34
C VAL A 79 14.18 11.36 4.14
N ARG A 80 14.75 10.39 3.40
CA ARG A 80 14.17 9.06 3.25
C ARG A 80 13.97 8.38 4.60
N TRP A 81 14.95 8.45 5.49
CA TRP A 81 14.82 7.89 6.83
C TRP A 81 13.72 8.58 7.67
N TRP A 82 13.55 9.90 7.54
CA TRP A 82 12.46 10.62 8.18
C TRP A 82 11.09 10.24 7.63
N LEU A 83 10.98 9.98 6.33
CA LEU A 83 9.77 9.48 5.67
C LEU A 83 9.39 8.09 6.21
N GLU A 84 10.34 7.15 6.25
CA GLU A 84 10.11 5.78 6.78
C GLU A 84 9.66 5.77 8.25
N LEU A 85 10.22 6.70 9.04
CA LEU A 85 9.85 6.87 10.45
C LEU A 85 8.59 7.70 10.66
N GLY A 86 7.99 8.29 9.62
CA GLY A 86 6.80 9.13 9.72
C GLY A 86 7.02 10.37 10.60
N LYS A 87 8.19 11.04 10.46
CA LYS A 87 8.45 12.28 11.21
C LYS A 87 7.46 13.38 10.80
N THR A 88 7.18 14.30 11.71
CA THR A 88 6.28 15.44 11.49
C THR A 88 6.98 16.57 10.72
N ASP A 89 6.22 17.39 10.00
CA ASP A 89 6.71 18.63 9.38
C ASP A 89 7.56 19.49 10.31
N ASP A 90 7.10 19.72 11.55
CA ASP A 90 7.82 20.55 12.53
C ASP A 90 9.19 19.98 12.88
N TYR A 91 9.26 18.66 13.08
CA TYR A 91 10.52 17.95 13.32
C TYR A 91 11.47 18.15 12.14
N VAL A 92 11.00 17.95 10.90
CA VAL A 92 11.85 18.05 9.70
C VAL A 92 12.28 19.49 9.45
N LYS A 93 11.39 20.48 9.61
CA LYS A 93 11.74 21.90 9.53
C LYS A 93 12.81 22.26 10.55
N LYS A 94 12.66 21.81 11.81
CA LYS A 94 13.67 22.04 12.86
C LYS A 94 15.00 21.36 12.52
N ALA A 95 14.97 20.11 12.06
CA ALA A 95 16.18 19.36 11.69
C ALA A 95 16.93 20.01 10.51
N LEU A 96 16.19 20.60 9.57
CA LEU A 96 16.73 21.32 8.42
C LEU A 96 17.06 22.80 8.70
N LYS A 97 16.88 23.25 9.95
CA LYS A 97 17.07 24.65 10.38
C LYS A 97 16.22 25.65 9.56
N LEU A 98 15.01 25.24 9.24
CA LEU A 98 14.00 26.03 8.52
C LEU A 98 12.94 26.62 9.45
N ASN A 99 12.96 26.24 10.74
CA ASN A 99 12.02 26.75 11.73
C ASN A 99 12.21 28.27 11.95
N GLY A 100 11.11 29.01 11.94
CA GLY A 100 11.11 30.46 12.15
C GLY A 100 11.52 31.30 10.93
N LEU A 101 11.87 30.68 9.79
CA LEU A 101 12.07 31.39 8.54
C LEU A 101 10.71 31.81 7.95
N LYS A 102 10.61 33.07 7.52
CA LYS A 102 9.46 33.56 6.72
C LYS A 102 9.55 33.02 5.29
N GLU A 103 8.44 33.03 4.56
CA GLU A 103 8.27 32.34 3.27
C GLU A 103 9.37 32.64 2.23
N GLU A 104 9.76 33.90 2.06
CA GLU A 104 10.85 34.31 1.16
C GLU A 104 12.21 33.74 1.60
N ALA A 105 12.54 33.85 2.89
CA ALA A 105 13.79 33.32 3.44
C ALA A 105 13.80 31.78 3.50
N LEU A 106 12.62 31.17 3.62
CA LEU A 106 12.43 29.72 3.60
C LEU A 106 12.73 29.19 2.21
N THR A 107 12.13 29.76 1.16
CA THR A 107 12.27 29.27 -0.21
C THR A 107 13.67 29.47 -0.80
N LEU A 108 14.39 30.52 -0.38
CA LEU A 108 15.78 30.80 -0.76
C LEU A 108 16.80 29.92 -0.01
N ASN A 109 16.40 29.22 1.06
CA ASN A 109 17.32 28.39 1.83
C ASN A 109 17.69 27.12 1.03
N LYS A 110 18.98 26.79 0.96
CA LYS A 110 19.47 25.57 0.28
C LYS A 110 18.83 24.27 0.79
N ASN A 111 18.45 24.20 2.08
CA ASN A 111 17.82 23.03 2.68
C ASN A 111 16.32 22.92 2.35
N TYR A 112 15.72 23.94 1.74
CA TYR A 112 14.30 23.93 1.37
C TYR A 112 13.98 22.86 0.34
N LYS A 113 14.90 22.56 -0.58
CA LYS A 113 14.73 21.46 -1.56
C LYS A 113 14.49 20.12 -0.87
N ALA A 114 15.22 19.84 0.21
CA ALA A 114 15.07 18.63 1.01
C ALA A 114 13.72 18.60 1.75
N TYR A 115 13.29 19.73 2.32
CA TYR A 115 11.98 19.84 2.94
C TYR A 115 10.83 19.67 1.93
N ARG A 116 10.95 20.26 0.74
CA ARG A 116 9.97 20.10 -0.33
C ARG A 116 9.82 18.63 -0.74
N TYR A 117 10.94 17.94 -0.96
CA TYR A 117 10.92 16.50 -1.25
C TYR A 117 10.28 15.69 -0.11
N PHE A 118 10.58 16.03 1.14
CA PHE A 118 9.92 15.42 2.30
C PHE A 118 8.40 15.60 2.26
N VAL A 119 7.92 16.82 2.07
CA VAL A 119 6.48 17.12 2.02
C VAL A 119 5.82 16.36 0.87
N GLU A 120 6.41 16.44 -0.33
CA GLU A 120 5.90 15.78 -1.55
C GLU A 120 5.77 14.26 -1.39
N LYS A 121 6.71 13.63 -0.68
CA LYS A 121 6.75 12.16 -0.50
C LYS A 121 6.13 11.66 0.79
N SER A 122 5.80 12.54 1.74
CA SER A 122 5.33 12.19 3.08
C SER A 122 4.10 11.28 3.06
N GLU A 123 3.13 11.62 2.22
CA GLU A 123 1.90 10.85 2.11
C GLU A 123 2.13 9.52 1.40
N GLU A 124 2.80 9.51 0.25
CA GLU A 124 3.11 8.28 -0.49
C GLU A 124 3.83 7.25 0.40
N TYR A 125 4.83 7.67 1.17
CA TYR A 125 5.54 6.79 2.10
C TYR A 125 4.65 6.30 3.24
N LYS A 126 3.76 7.15 3.76
CA LYS A 126 2.79 6.76 4.79
C LYS A 126 1.84 5.68 4.27
N LEU A 127 1.24 5.90 3.09
CA LEU A 127 0.31 4.94 2.47
C LEU A 127 1.00 3.63 2.12
N ASN A 128 2.19 3.70 1.51
CA ASN A 128 3.01 2.52 1.18
C ASN A 128 3.40 1.74 2.45
N LYS A 129 3.72 2.42 3.56
CA LYS A 129 4.02 1.77 4.84
C LYS A 129 2.81 1.01 5.37
N TRP A 130 1.62 1.63 5.39
CA TRP A 130 0.39 0.95 5.81
C TRP A 130 0.10 -0.27 4.91
N TYR A 131 0.26 -0.11 3.59
CA TYR A 131 0.10 -1.21 2.65
C TYR A 131 1.11 -2.36 2.88
N ARG A 132 2.40 -2.06 3.03
CA ARG A 132 3.46 -3.07 3.29
C ARG A 132 3.29 -3.81 4.62
N HIS A 133 2.60 -3.20 5.59
CA HIS A 133 2.21 -3.85 6.84
C HIS A 133 0.86 -4.57 6.76
N GLU A 134 0.30 -4.73 5.55
CA GLU A 134 -0.97 -5.40 5.30
C GLU A 134 -2.15 -4.85 6.10
N PHE A 135 -2.15 -3.52 6.31
CA PHE A 135 -3.27 -2.86 6.96
C PHE A 135 -4.54 -3.07 6.11
N SER A 136 -5.64 -3.45 6.77
CA SER A 136 -6.97 -3.34 6.15
C SER A 136 -7.35 -1.87 6.02
N THR A 137 -8.33 -1.57 5.18
CA THR A 137 -8.93 -0.22 5.14
C THR A 137 -9.47 0.16 6.52
N PHE A 138 -10.06 -0.77 7.26
CA PHE A 138 -10.49 -0.52 8.63
C PHE A 138 -9.32 -0.24 9.60
N GLN A 139 -8.15 -0.85 9.39
CA GLN A 139 -6.96 -0.42 10.14
C GLN A 139 -6.59 1.02 9.78
N GLY A 140 -6.56 1.36 8.49
CA GLY A 140 -6.34 2.74 8.02
C GLY A 140 -7.32 3.75 8.63
N TRP A 141 -8.61 3.38 8.75
CA TRP A 141 -9.65 4.16 9.42
C TRP A 141 -9.32 4.47 10.88
N LYS A 142 -8.76 3.49 11.60
CA LYS A 142 -8.32 3.68 12.98
C LYS A 142 -7.08 4.57 13.06
N GLU A 143 -6.12 4.40 12.15
CA GLU A 143 -4.88 5.20 12.10
C GLU A 143 -5.14 6.68 11.84
N VAL A 144 -6.16 7.02 11.05
CA VAL A 144 -6.58 8.42 10.85
C VAL A 144 -7.44 8.97 11.99
N GLY A 145 -7.71 8.17 13.04
CA GLY A 145 -8.39 8.61 14.26
C GLY A 145 -9.91 8.45 14.26
N PHE A 146 -10.49 7.73 13.30
CA PHE A 146 -11.95 7.61 13.17
C PHE A 146 -12.58 6.46 13.97
N VAL A 147 -11.87 5.92 14.97
CA VAL A 147 -12.35 4.83 15.85
C VAL A 147 -13.73 5.11 16.47
N LYS A 148 -14.05 6.38 16.73
CA LYS A 148 -15.32 6.81 17.32
C LYS A 148 -16.44 7.06 16.30
N ILE A 149 -16.11 7.12 15.01
CA ILE A 149 -17.07 7.28 13.91
C ILE A 149 -17.50 5.88 13.50
N THR A 150 -18.66 5.45 14.01
CA THR A 150 -19.14 4.06 13.85
C THR A 150 -20.36 3.93 12.96
N LYS A 151 -21.18 4.98 12.88
CA LYS A 151 -22.43 5.01 12.11
C LYS A 151 -22.29 5.77 10.80
N ALA A 152 -22.97 5.33 9.75
CA ALA A 152 -22.98 6.03 8.46
C ALA A 152 -23.43 7.50 8.57
N SER A 153 -24.39 7.79 9.46
CA SER A 153 -24.89 9.15 9.72
C SER A 153 -23.85 10.13 10.26
N ASP A 154 -22.70 9.63 10.75
CA ASP A 154 -21.63 10.46 11.28
C ASP A 154 -20.59 10.85 10.22
N LEU A 155 -20.68 10.33 8.99
CA LEU A 155 -19.70 10.57 7.93
C LEU A 155 -19.59 12.05 7.56
N ASP A 156 -20.71 12.78 7.53
CA ASP A 156 -20.72 14.20 7.16
C ASP A 156 -19.86 15.07 8.09
N LYS A 157 -19.60 14.60 9.32
CA LYS A 157 -18.71 15.28 10.28
C LYS A 157 -17.24 15.24 9.86
N ILE A 158 -16.86 14.28 9.03
CA ILE A 158 -15.45 14.01 8.68
C ILE A 158 -15.13 14.17 7.19
N ARG A 159 -16.13 14.18 6.29
CA ARG A 159 -15.91 14.23 4.83
C ARG A 159 -14.97 15.35 4.36
N ASN A 160 -15.03 16.52 5.01
CA ASN A 160 -14.23 17.69 4.65
C ASN A 160 -12.93 17.83 5.47
N THR A 161 -12.46 16.75 6.08
CA THR A 161 -11.22 16.75 6.89
C THR A 161 -10.04 16.16 6.13
N ASP A 162 -8.83 16.63 6.46
CA ASP A 162 -7.59 16.06 5.92
C ASP A 162 -7.44 14.58 6.26
N GLN A 163 -7.92 14.16 7.44
CA GLN A 163 -7.91 12.76 7.86
C GLN A 163 -8.73 11.88 6.92
N PHE A 164 -9.90 12.37 6.47
CA PHE A 164 -10.74 11.63 5.53
C PHE A 164 -10.13 11.60 4.14
N ARG A 165 -9.49 12.69 3.70
CA ARG A 165 -8.70 12.69 2.46
C ARG A 165 -7.61 11.61 2.49
N VAL A 166 -6.80 11.57 3.55
CA VAL A 166 -5.74 10.54 3.71
C VAL A 166 -6.32 9.12 3.74
N TYR A 167 -7.45 8.90 4.41
CA TYR A 167 -8.13 7.61 4.39
C TYR A 167 -8.60 7.22 2.98
N LYS A 168 -9.21 8.15 2.25
CA LYS A 168 -9.64 7.94 0.87
C LYS A 168 -8.47 7.61 -0.05
N ASP A 169 -7.36 8.34 0.08
CA ASP A 169 -6.14 8.07 -0.67
C ASP A 169 -5.59 6.67 -0.35
N TYR A 170 -5.67 6.25 0.92
CA TYR A 170 -5.29 4.90 1.33
C TYR A 170 -6.18 3.81 0.74
N VAL A 171 -7.51 3.96 0.79
CA VAL A 171 -8.46 3.00 0.19
C VAL A 171 -8.16 2.85 -1.30
N ASN A 172 -7.97 3.96 -2.01
CA ASN A 172 -7.64 3.94 -3.43
C ASN A 172 -6.30 3.26 -3.73
N TYR A 173 -5.31 3.47 -2.86
CA TYR A 173 -4.01 2.82 -2.95
C TYR A 173 -4.16 1.30 -2.81
N VAL A 174 -4.82 0.82 -1.75
CA VAL A 174 -5.09 -0.61 -1.54
C VAL A 174 -5.84 -1.19 -2.72
N ASP A 175 -6.93 -0.54 -3.15
CA ASP A 175 -7.78 -1.05 -4.22
C ASP A 175 -7.06 -1.16 -5.57
N HIS A 176 -6.14 -0.22 -5.86
CA HIS A 176 -5.32 -0.29 -7.06
C HIS A 176 -4.44 -1.54 -7.10
N TYR A 177 -3.70 -1.82 -6.03
CA TYR A 177 -2.81 -2.97 -6.00
C TYR A 177 -3.56 -4.30 -5.92
N LEU A 178 -4.67 -4.35 -5.18
CA LEU A 178 -5.49 -5.56 -5.12
C LEU A 178 -6.14 -5.87 -6.47
N ASP A 179 -6.62 -4.87 -7.20
CA ASP A 179 -7.15 -5.05 -8.56
C ASP A 179 -6.06 -5.56 -9.52
N LEU A 180 -4.83 -5.02 -9.44
CA LEU A 180 -3.69 -5.54 -10.21
C LEU A 180 -3.38 -7.01 -9.88
N TRP A 181 -3.42 -7.39 -8.59
CA TRP A 181 -3.20 -8.77 -8.16
C TRP A 181 -4.27 -9.71 -8.69
N LEU A 182 -5.54 -9.32 -8.58
CA LEU A 182 -6.66 -10.10 -9.10
C LEU A 182 -6.56 -10.30 -10.62
N LYS A 183 -6.22 -9.25 -11.36
CA LYS A 183 -5.97 -9.32 -12.82
C LYS A 183 -4.79 -10.22 -13.18
N ALA A 184 -3.77 -10.29 -12.33
CA ALA A 184 -2.65 -11.22 -12.48
C ALA A 184 -3.00 -12.67 -12.07
N GLY A 185 -4.20 -12.91 -11.57
CA GLY A 185 -4.63 -14.23 -11.11
C GLY A 185 -4.08 -14.60 -9.73
N ASN A 186 -3.67 -13.63 -8.91
CA ASN A 186 -3.28 -13.83 -7.51
C ASN A 186 -4.49 -13.69 -6.57
N SER A 187 -4.38 -14.27 -5.37
CA SER A 187 -5.35 -14.04 -4.31
C SER A 187 -4.88 -12.87 -3.45
N PRO A 188 -5.75 -11.90 -3.12
CA PRO A 188 -5.38 -10.78 -2.26
C PRO A 188 -5.06 -11.28 -0.84
N PRO A 189 -4.18 -10.59 -0.07
CA PRO A 189 -3.90 -10.94 1.31
C PRO A 189 -5.18 -10.89 2.16
N ALA A 190 -5.46 -11.96 2.90
CA ALA A 190 -6.69 -12.09 3.70
C ALA A 190 -6.88 -10.94 4.71
N ALA A 191 -5.77 -10.42 5.25
CA ALA A 191 -5.78 -9.30 6.19
C ALA A 191 -6.34 -8.01 5.55
N MET A 192 -6.03 -7.75 4.28
CA MET A 192 -6.43 -6.51 3.57
C MET A 192 -7.89 -6.52 3.12
N ILE A 193 -8.42 -7.70 2.80
CA ILE A 193 -9.83 -7.90 2.41
C ILE A 193 -10.73 -8.20 3.61
N LYS A 194 -10.18 -8.21 4.83
CA LYS A 194 -10.96 -8.46 6.03
C LYS A 194 -12.02 -7.37 6.16
N ARG A 195 -13.27 -7.82 6.32
CA ARG A 195 -14.44 -6.98 6.54
C ARG A 195 -14.17 -5.90 7.60
N GLY A 196 -14.60 -4.68 7.29
CA GLY A 196 -14.53 -3.53 8.19
C GLY A 196 -15.41 -3.70 9.42
N GLY A 197 -14.97 -3.15 10.55
CA GLY A 197 -15.63 -3.35 11.84
C GLY A 197 -16.78 -2.39 12.15
N SER A 198 -17.00 -1.36 11.32
CA SER A 198 -18.03 -0.34 11.55
C SER A 198 -18.82 -0.03 10.29
N GLU A 199 -20.10 0.26 10.45
CA GLU A 199 -20.99 0.72 9.38
C GLU A 199 -20.41 1.95 8.66
N ALA A 200 -19.93 2.94 9.41
CA ALA A 200 -19.33 4.15 8.83
C ALA A 200 -18.18 3.85 7.85
N GLU A 201 -17.24 3.00 8.25
CA GLU A 201 -16.09 2.64 7.40
C GLU A 201 -16.52 1.84 6.17
N LEU A 202 -17.45 0.89 6.31
CA LEU A 202 -17.97 0.12 5.17
C LEU A 202 -18.73 1.00 4.17
N THR A 203 -19.53 1.96 4.67
CA THR A 203 -20.20 2.96 3.83
C THR A 203 -19.17 3.84 3.12
N ALA A 204 -18.22 4.43 3.84
CA ALA A 204 -17.21 5.29 3.25
C ALA A 204 -16.35 4.56 2.21
N ARG A 205 -15.88 3.34 2.52
CA ARG A 205 -15.13 2.51 1.58
C ARG A 205 -15.93 2.25 0.31
N THR A 206 -17.21 1.90 0.46
CA THR A 206 -18.12 1.64 -0.66
C THR A 206 -18.28 2.85 -1.57
N GLU A 207 -18.55 4.02 -1.00
CA GLU A 207 -18.65 5.28 -1.74
C GLU A 207 -17.35 5.62 -2.47
N ILE A 208 -16.20 5.46 -1.80
CA ILE A 208 -14.88 5.70 -2.41
C ILE A 208 -14.64 4.76 -3.59
N MET A 209 -14.99 3.47 -3.48
CA MET A 209 -14.88 2.53 -4.59
C MET A 209 -15.76 2.90 -5.77
N ALA A 210 -16.99 3.35 -5.51
CA ALA A 210 -17.92 3.79 -6.54
C ALA A 210 -17.40 5.04 -7.25
N GLU A 211 -16.98 6.05 -6.48
CA GLU A 211 -16.38 7.30 -6.95
C GLU A 211 -15.13 7.05 -7.80
N ALA A 212 -14.25 6.14 -7.36
CA ALA A 212 -13.04 5.75 -8.08
C ALA A 212 -13.33 4.88 -9.32
N GLY A 213 -14.60 4.58 -9.61
CA GLY A 213 -15.00 3.85 -10.80
C GLY A 213 -14.57 2.38 -10.78
N ARG A 214 -14.38 1.77 -9.61
CA ARG A 214 -13.97 0.36 -9.49
C ARG A 214 -14.94 -0.58 -10.21
N SER A 215 -14.47 -1.73 -10.68
CA SER A 215 -15.31 -2.68 -11.41
C SER A 215 -16.26 -3.42 -10.47
N VAL A 216 -17.43 -3.84 -10.97
CA VAL A 216 -18.36 -4.67 -10.18
C VAL A 216 -17.71 -5.96 -9.65
N PRO A 217 -16.92 -6.72 -10.43
CA PRO A 217 -16.19 -7.88 -9.92
C PRO A 217 -15.27 -7.54 -8.76
N TYR A 218 -14.53 -6.44 -8.87
CA TYR A 218 -13.63 -5.98 -7.80
C TYR A 218 -14.40 -5.63 -6.53
N ALA A 219 -15.47 -4.84 -6.65
CA ALA A 219 -16.28 -4.41 -5.50
C ALA A 219 -16.83 -5.61 -4.71
N LYS A 220 -17.27 -6.67 -5.41
CA LYS A 220 -17.68 -7.92 -4.75
C LYS A 220 -16.55 -8.56 -3.94
N VAL A 221 -15.33 -8.62 -4.46
CA VAL A 221 -14.17 -9.13 -3.71
C VAL A 221 -13.90 -8.26 -2.48
N ALA A 222 -13.86 -6.94 -2.66
CA ALA A 222 -13.58 -5.98 -1.60
C ALA A 222 -14.63 -5.99 -0.47
N LEU A 223 -15.88 -6.31 -0.80
CA LEU A 223 -17.00 -6.48 0.14
C LEU A 223 -17.14 -7.91 0.67
N GLY A 224 -16.19 -8.80 0.37
CA GLY A 224 -16.19 -10.18 0.86
C GLY A 224 -17.24 -11.10 0.22
N MET A 225 -17.91 -10.65 -0.85
CA MET A 225 -18.96 -11.38 -1.59
C MET A 225 -18.37 -12.47 -2.48
N THR A 226 -17.63 -13.36 -1.84
CA THR A 226 -16.86 -14.46 -2.42
C THR A 226 -17.14 -15.74 -1.65
N GLU A 227 -16.87 -16.89 -2.26
CA GLU A 227 -16.92 -18.15 -1.53
C GLU A 227 -15.85 -18.19 -0.44
N ALA A 228 -16.19 -18.63 0.77
CA ALA A 228 -15.34 -18.54 1.96
C ALA A 228 -13.93 -19.14 1.80
N ARG A 229 -13.75 -20.15 0.93
CA ARG A 229 -12.46 -20.79 0.65
C ARG A 229 -11.79 -20.30 -0.63
N TYR A 230 -12.49 -19.51 -1.44
CA TYR A 230 -12.06 -19.08 -2.77
C TYR A 230 -12.38 -17.60 -2.98
N PRO A 231 -11.51 -16.67 -2.54
CA PRO A 231 -11.69 -15.22 -2.70
C PRO A 231 -11.83 -14.72 -4.15
N LYS A 232 -11.63 -15.60 -5.14
CA LYS A 232 -11.83 -15.33 -6.57
C LYS A 232 -13.19 -15.79 -7.08
N SER A 233 -13.86 -16.69 -6.36
CA SER A 233 -15.17 -17.21 -6.72
C SER A 233 -16.22 -16.23 -6.21
N LEU A 234 -16.72 -15.38 -7.10
CA LEU A 234 -17.72 -14.36 -6.77
C LEU A 234 -19.09 -14.99 -6.52
N LEU A 235 -19.84 -14.43 -5.57
CA LEU A 235 -21.24 -14.80 -5.36
C LEU A 235 -22.15 -14.18 -6.44
N TYR A 236 -23.19 -14.93 -6.80
CA TYR A 236 -24.23 -14.54 -7.77
C TYR A 236 -25.61 -15.01 -7.31
N GLY A 237 -26.66 -14.42 -7.88
CA GLY A 237 -28.06 -14.79 -7.63
C GLY A 237 -28.41 -14.73 -6.14
N GLU A 238 -29.16 -15.73 -5.69
CA GLU A 238 -29.65 -15.82 -4.32
C GLU A 238 -28.52 -15.82 -3.26
N ALA A 239 -27.36 -16.43 -3.56
CA ALA A 239 -26.23 -16.44 -2.63
C ALA A 239 -25.64 -15.04 -2.41
N LEU A 240 -25.63 -14.21 -3.46
CA LEU A 240 -25.24 -12.80 -3.35
C LEU A 240 -26.28 -12.00 -2.57
N GLU A 241 -27.56 -12.20 -2.89
CA GLU A 241 -28.69 -11.47 -2.28
C GLU A 241 -28.84 -11.77 -0.78
N ARG A 242 -28.45 -12.97 -0.33
CA ARG A 242 -28.46 -13.38 1.08
C ARG A 242 -27.21 -12.96 1.87
N HIS A 243 -26.22 -12.33 1.22
CA HIS A 243 -24.98 -11.92 1.89
C HIS A 243 -25.25 -10.81 2.90
N GLU A 244 -24.61 -10.85 4.08
CA GLU A 244 -24.86 -9.87 5.17
C GLU A 244 -24.59 -8.42 4.75
N ASP A 245 -23.59 -8.23 3.88
CA ASP A 245 -23.17 -6.92 3.38
C ASP A 245 -23.80 -6.57 2.02
N PHE A 246 -24.85 -7.28 1.57
CA PHE A 246 -25.48 -7.05 0.27
C PHE A 246 -25.95 -5.60 0.07
N ASN A 247 -26.41 -4.94 1.14
CA ASN A 247 -26.82 -3.54 1.10
C ASN A 247 -25.67 -2.59 0.69
N TYR A 248 -24.42 -2.88 1.04
CA TYR A 248 -23.28 -2.08 0.59
C TYR A 248 -22.97 -2.29 -0.89
N PHE A 249 -23.29 -3.46 -1.45
CA PHE A 249 -23.21 -3.65 -2.90
C PHE A 249 -24.32 -2.92 -3.65
N ILE A 250 -25.53 -2.81 -3.07
CA ILE A 250 -26.58 -1.94 -3.61
C ILE A 250 -26.12 -0.49 -3.59
N LEU A 251 -25.59 0.00 -2.46
CA LEU A 251 -25.02 1.34 -2.34
C LEU A 251 -23.92 1.59 -3.38
N PHE A 252 -23.00 0.64 -3.57
CA PHE A 252 -21.97 0.73 -4.60
C PHE A 252 -22.56 0.93 -6.00
N LEU A 253 -23.59 0.16 -6.35
CA LEU A 253 -24.24 0.25 -7.65
C LEU A 253 -24.97 1.59 -7.82
N GLU A 254 -25.66 2.05 -6.79
CA GLU A 254 -26.38 3.33 -6.75
C GLU A 254 -25.42 4.51 -6.98
N GLU A 255 -24.35 4.59 -6.20
CA GLU A 255 -23.34 5.66 -6.28
C GLU A 255 -22.56 5.64 -7.62
N LYS A 256 -22.36 4.44 -8.18
CA LYS A 256 -21.64 4.28 -9.46
C LYS A 256 -22.51 4.59 -10.68
N ALA A 257 -23.84 4.50 -10.56
CA ALA A 257 -24.75 4.60 -11.70
C ALA A 257 -24.58 5.88 -12.53
N PRO A 258 -24.47 7.09 -11.96
CA PRO A 258 -24.28 8.31 -12.74
C PRO A 258 -23.00 8.29 -13.59
N ALA A 259 -21.92 7.70 -13.07
CA ALA A 259 -20.66 7.57 -13.79
C ALA A 259 -20.78 6.57 -14.96
N ILE A 260 -21.52 5.47 -14.78
CA ILE A 260 -21.80 4.49 -15.84
C ILE A 260 -22.59 5.15 -16.97
N GLU A 261 -23.65 5.87 -16.63
CA GLU A 261 -24.51 6.54 -17.62
C GLU A 261 -23.72 7.60 -18.40
N LYS A 262 -22.94 8.43 -17.69
CA LYS A 262 -22.06 9.42 -18.32
C LYS A 262 -21.07 8.78 -19.29
N GLU A 263 -20.36 7.72 -18.88
CA GLU A 263 -19.40 7.02 -19.74
C GLU A 263 -20.09 6.38 -20.96
N LEU A 264 -21.31 5.85 -20.81
CA LEU A 264 -22.10 5.33 -21.92
C LEU A 264 -22.50 6.43 -22.92
N GLU A 265 -22.91 7.61 -22.44
CA GLU A 265 -23.21 8.75 -23.31
C GLU A 265 -21.96 9.24 -24.05
N GLU A 266 -20.81 9.34 -23.36
CA GLU A 266 -19.53 9.67 -23.99
C GLU A 266 -19.17 8.66 -25.10
N LEU A 267 -19.40 7.37 -24.87
CA LEU A 267 -19.14 6.33 -25.87
C LEU A 267 -20.05 6.46 -27.10
N LYS A 268 -21.27 7.00 -26.98
CA LYS A 268 -22.17 7.23 -28.13
C LYS A 268 -21.68 8.35 -29.05
N THR A 269 -20.85 9.27 -28.56
CA THR A 269 -20.31 10.38 -29.38
C THR A 269 -19.34 9.90 -30.46
N PHE A 270 -18.80 8.69 -30.33
CA PHE A 270 -17.87 8.14 -31.31
C PHE A 270 -18.60 7.49 -32.48
N VAL A 271 -18.29 7.95 -33.70
CA VAL A 271 -18.80 7.34 -34.95
C VAL A 271 -18.43 5.86 -35.08
N ARG A 272 -17.24 5.47 -34.58
CA ARG A 272 -16.80 4.07 -34.55
C ARG A 272 -16.02 3.79 -33.27
N LEU A 273 -16.43 2.74 -32.55
CA LEU A 273 -15.73 2.28 -31.36
C LEU A 273 -14.56 1.37 -31.70
N SER A 274 -13.42 1.60 -31.05
CA SER A 274 -12.29 0.68 -31.03
C SER A 274 -12.65 -0.61 -30.26
N GLY A 275 -11.86 -1.68 -30.43
CA GLY A 275 -12.12 -2.96 -29.75
C GLY A 275 -12.20 -2.84 -28.23
N GLY A 276 -11.29 -2.07 -27.63
CA GLY A 276 -11.31 -1.79 -26.18
C GLY A 276 -12.57 -1.05 -25.74
N ARG A 277 -12.99 -0.03 -26.49
CA ARG A 277 -14.22 0.72 -26.18
C ARG A 277 -15.49 -0.11 -26.33
N LYS A 278 -15.55 -1.01 -27.33
CA LYS A 278 -16.67 -1.96 -27.47
C LYS A 278 -16.77 -2.90 -26.27
N ARG A 279 -15.63 -3.40 -25.78
CA ARG A 279 -15.58 -4.24 -24.58
C ARG A 279 -16.09 -3.48 -23.37
N ARG A 280 -15.58 -2.25 -23.17
CA ARG A 280 -15.99 -1.37 -22.07
C ARG A 280 -17.48 -1.03 -22.12
N GLN A 281 -18.01 -0.70 -23.30
CA GLN A 281 -19.45 -0.47 -23.49
C GLN A 281 -20.28 -1.68 -23.05
N LYS A 282 -19.88 -2.89 -23.45
CA LYS A 282 -20.57 -4.13 -23.05
C LYS A 282 -20.55 -4.33 -21.53
N GLU A 283 -19.41 -4.06 -20.88
CA GLU A 283 -19.28 -4.12 -19.42
C GLU A 283 -20.22 -3.13 -18.75
N LEU A 284 -20.22 -1.86 -19.17
CA LEU A 284 -21.10 -0.82 -18.63
C LEU A 284 -22.59 -1.14 -18.77
N VAL A 285 -23.00 -1.71 -19.91
CA VAL A 285 -24.40 -2.16 -20.11
C VAL A 285 -24.77 -3.27 -19.13
N GLN A 286 -23.85 -4.20 -18.82
CA GLN A 286 -24.06 -5.24 -17.82
C GLN A 286 -24.15 -4.65 -16.42
N GLU A 287 -23.25 -3.73 -16.07
CA GLU A 287 -23.27 -3.04 -14.76
C GLU A 287 -24.58 -2.25 -14.59
N LEU A 288 -25.04 -1.52 -15.61
CA LEU A 288 -26.33 -0.82 -15.59
C LEU A 288 -27.52 -1.77 -15.47
N GLY A 289 -27.42 -2.99 -16.02
CA GLY A 289 -28.42 -4.04 -15.81
C GLY A 289 -28.52 -4.47 -14.34
N LEU A 290 -27.40 -4.52 -13.62
CA LEU A 290 -27.38 -4.78 -12.18
C LEU A 290 -27.97 -3.62 -11.38
N VAL A 291 -27.66 -2.38 -11.76
CA VAL A 291 -28.29 -1.18 -11.17
C VAL A 291 -29.80 -1.29 -11.29
N LYS A 292 -30.34 -1.52 -12.50
CA LYS A 292 -31.79 -1.68 -12.71
C LYS A 292 -32.42 -2.83 -11.95
N LYS A 293 -31.66 -3.92 -11.72
CA LYS A 293 -32.16 -5.09 -10.98
C LYS A 293 -32.28 -4.80 -9.48
N TYR A 294 -31.28 -4.15 -8.89
CA TYR A 294 -31.13 -4.09 -7.43
C TYR A 294 -31.38 -2.72 -6.83
N VAL A 295 -31.12 -1.65 -7.57
CA VAL A 295 -31.39 -0.29 -7.15
C VAL A 295 -32.83 0.01 -7.56
N THR A 296 -33.76 -0.24 -6.66
CA THR A 296 -35.15 0.20 -6.83
C THR A 296 -35.17 1.72 -6.89
N THR A 297 -35.64 2.29 -8.00
CA THR A 297 -36.05 3.69 -8.07
C THR A 297 -37.07 3.94 -6.95
N LYS A 298 -36.66 4.70 -5.93
CA LYS A 298 -37.59 5.33 -4.99
C LYS A 298 -38.39 6.40 -5.68
#